data_AF-A0A834RE90-F1
#
_entry.id   AF-A0A834RE90-F1
#
_cell.length_a   1.000
_cell.length_b   1.000
_cell.length_c   1.000
_cell.angle_alpha   90.00
_cell.angle_beta   90.00
_cell.angle_gamma   90.00
#
_symmetry.space_group_name_H-M   'P 1'
#
loop_
_entity.id
_entity.type
_entity.pdbx_description
1 polymer ?
#
loop_
_entity_poly.entity_id
_entity_poly.type
_entity_poly.pdbx_seq_one_letter_code
_entity_poly.pdbx_strand_id
1 'polypeptide(L)'
;MDLVCAIQLYINKMIEDAGPGIKTLLMDKETISFLSLVFAHSEMLKKEIYLFEAIENYYFSEESLKFVKCIVFVRPTEKNITYFSNIISKTDIKALAQVDEFEVVKDVQEFYADYAAINPHTFSLNVRSCYQNHHWNSVAFQRINQGLISVCLSLTRCPLIRYQSNSILAKRLAEQIRQNIAKENDLFDMENSNESQSILLILDRKLDPITPLLIKWTYQAMLHELLTITNNRISLAHIPGISKELQEIVVCQRQDEFYNAICSNMKNLMEDFQQKSQQQKRIETIADMKSFIETYPQFKKMSGTVAKHVTLIDEISREVNKNSLLEISETEQELIANNDHSNSFKRISQLIQSEKIRNSDAIRLALLYAITFQNHANCNISSVIRMLERRNIDPNEVKIINQLLDFCGLKRNRTPNQTTDILTTENVKAFTKKVIKGFKGVENIYTQHKPMIKEIIEDMVRGRLKETQFPFLGTVQQRERPNEIIIFMIGGITYEESLTVYNLNQQLNGIKIIIGGSMIHNSKTFLDEVRIASQSVSESIEIDKQTDKFSGIKIENL
;
A
#
# COMPACT_ATOMS: atom_id res chain seq x y z
N MET A 1 5.26 -4.57 18.71
CA MET A 1 5.35 -3.97 17.37
C MET A 1 4.04 -4.26 16.64
N ASP A 2 3.00 -3.49 17.00
CA ASP A 2 1.65 -3.57 16.44
C ASP A 2 1.19 -2.13 16.19
N LEU A 3 1.01 -1.79 14.91
CA LEU A 3 0.70 -0.43 14.47
C LEU A 3 -0.68 0.04 14.91
N VAL A 4 -1.66 -0.86 14.88
CA VAL A 4 -3.03 -0.56 15.24
C VAL A 4 -3.10 -0.29 16.74
N CYS A 5 -2.48 -1.16 17.54
CA CYS A 5 -2.42 -0.98 18.98
C CYS A 5 -1.70 0.32 19.36
N ALA A 6 -0.59 0.66 18.68
CA ALA A 6 0.13 1.91 18.93
C ALA A 6 -0.75 3.16 18.77
N ILE A 7 -1.49 3.27 17.66
CA ILE A 7 -2.43 4.38 17.46
C ILE A 7 -3.57 4.33 18.49
N GLN A 8 -4.13 3.15 18.77
CA GLN A 8 -5.20 3.01 19.76
C GLN A 8 -4.78 3.52 21.15
N LEU A 9 -3.53 3.26 21.56
CA LEU A 9 -2.99 3.75 22.83
C LEU A 9 -2.93 5.28 22.85
N TYR A 10 -2.48 5.93 21.77
CA TYR A 10 -2.45 7.39 21.69
C TYR A 10 -3.85 8.03 21.77
N ILE A 11 -4.79 7.50 21.00
CA ILE A 11 -6.17 8.01 21.03
C ILE A 11 -6.83 7.77 22.39
N ASN A 12 -6.61 6.60 23.01
CA ASN A 12 -7.13 6.34 24.35
C ASN A 12 -6.54 7.32 25.37
N LYS A 13 -5.23 7.59 25.30
CA LYS A 13 -4.56 8.55 26.18
C LYS A 13 -5.14 9.96 26.01
N MET A 14 -5.34 10.42 24.78
CA MET A 14 -5.97 11.71 24.46
C MET A 14 -7.38 11.83 25.07
N ILE A 15 -8.16 10.75 25.02
CA ILE A 15 -9.51 10.71 25.59
C ILE A 15 -9.47 10.71 27.13
N GLU A 16 -8.54 9.97 27.71
CA GLU A 16 -8.33 9.91 29.16
C GLU A 16 -7.91 11.27 29.72
N ASP A 17 -7.00 11.96 29.04
CA ASP A 17 -6.51 13.29 29.44
C ASP A 17 -7.62 14.36 29.38
N ALA A 18 -8.56 14.23 28.43
CA ALA A 18 -9.75 15.09 28.41
C ALA A 18 -10.68 14.88 29.62
N GLY A 19 -10.56 13.75 30.33
CA GLY A 19 -11.37 13.40 31.50
C GLY A 19 -12.83 13.07 31.18
N PRO A 20 -13.67 12.76 32.18
CA PRO A 20 -15.05 12.32 31.96
C PRO A 20 -15.96 13.44 31.42
N GLY A 21 -17.05 13.06 30.75
CA GLY A 21 -18.09 13.96 30.24
C GLY A 21 -18.29 13.88 28.73
N ILE A 22 -19.23 14.67 28.21
CA ILE A 22 -19.56 14.74 26.77
C ILE A 22 -18.38 15.36 26.01
N LYS A 23 -17.87 14.64 25.01
CA LYS A 23 -16.74 15.06 24.19
C LYS A 23 -17.14 15.17 22.72
N THR A 24 -16.55 16.14 22.03
CA THR A 24 -16.50 16.22 20.56
C THR A 24 -15.07 15.99 20.10
N LEU A 25 -14.91 15.32 18.96
CA LEU A 25 -13.63 15.09 18.30
C LEU A 25 -13.59 15.84 16.98
N LEU A 26 -12.82 16.93 16.96
CA LEU A 26 -12.55 17.75 15.78
C LEU A 26 -11.26 17.26 15.11
N MET A 27 -11.30 16.98 13.81
CA MET A 27 -10.18 16.38 13.09
C MET A 27 -9.97 17.04 11.73
N ASP A 28 -8.84 16.78 11.08
CA ASP A 28 -8.66 17.09 9.67
C ASP A 28 -8.91 15.84 8.81
N LYS A 29 -8.96 16.02 7.49
CA LYS A 29 -9.17 14.92 6.54
C LYS A 29 -8.17 13.76 6.69
N GLU A 30 -6.92 14.03 7.05
CA GLU A 30 -5.90 13.00 7.22
C GLU A 30 -6.10 12.24 8.54
N THR A 31 -6.31 12.94 9.66
CA THR A 31 -6.51 12.30 10.97
C THR A 31 -7.83 11.54 11.08
N ILE A 32 -8.89 11.98 10.39
CA ILE A 32 -10.12 11.18 10.17
C ILE A 32 -9.76 9.83 9.52
N SER A 33 -8.90 9.87 8.50
CA SER A 33 -8.49 8.66 7.78
C SER A 33 -7.68 7.72 8.69
N PHE A 34 -6.85 8.24 9.59
CA PHE A 34 -6.09 7.41 10.53
C PHE A 34 -6.98 6.79 11.61
N LEU A 35 -7.86 7.59 12.21
CA LEU A 35 -8.77 7.14 13.27
C LEU A 35 -9.76 6.08 12.78
N SER A 36 -10.36 6.29 11.60
CA SER A 36 -11.39 5.40 11.04
C SER A 36 -10.90 3.97 10.74
N LEU A 37 -9.57 3.76 10.69
CA LEU A 37 -8.97 2.44 10.54
C LEU A 37 -8.81 1.69 11.86
N VAL A 38 -8.71 2.43 12.97
CA VAL A 38 -8.32 1.87 14.27
C VAL A 38 -9.48 1.75 15.25
N PHE A 39 -10.53 2.57 15.14
CA PHE A 39 -11.74 2.52 15.97
C PHE A 39 -13.01 2.39 15.15
N ALA A 40 -13.95 1.58 15.64
CA ALA A 40 -15.34 1.70 15.21
C ALA A 40 -16.04 2.86 15.92
N HIS A 41 -17.05 3.44 15.26
CA HIS A 41 -17.90 4.48 15.84
C HIS A 41 -18.48 4.08 17.20
N SER A 42 -18.97 2.84 17.31
CA SER A 42 -19.54 2.30 18.54
C SER A 42 -18.54 2.19 19.69
N GLU A 43 -17.24 2.03 19.41
CA GLU A 43 -16.19 2.03 20.43
C GLU A 43 -15.91 3.45 20.94
N MET A 44 -15.99 4.45 20.06
CA MET A 44 -15.80 5.86 20.41
C MET A 44 -16.98 6.43 21.21
N LEU A 45 -18.22 6.02 20.89
CA LEU A 45 -19.41 6.38 21.68
C LEU A 45 -19.30 5.89 23.13
N LYS A 46 -18.79 4.66 23.34
CA LYS A 46 -18.53 4.10 24.68
C LYS A 46 -17.48 4.89 25.47
N LYS A 47 -16.69 5.71 24.80
CA LYS A 47 -15.66 6.60 25.37
C LYS A 47 -16.16 8.04 25.55
N GLU A 48 -17.48 8.24 25.44
CA GLU A 48 -18.18 9.52 25.59
C GLU A 48 -17.85 10.55 24.49
N ILE A 49 -17.36 10.10 23.33
CA ILE A 49 -17.24 10.94 22.13
C ILE A 49 -18.51 10.75 21.30
N TYR A 50 -19.33 11.78 21.26
CA TYR A 50 -20.65 11.74 20.62
C TYR A 50 -20.73 12.55 19.32
N LEU A 51 -19.78 13.46 19.11
CA LEU A 51 -19.74 14.34 17.94
C LEU A 51 -18.38 14.21 17.27
N PHE A 52 -18.40 14.07 15.95
CA PHE A 52 -17.21 14.02 15.10
C PHE A 52 -17.35 15.09 14.03
N GLU A 53 -16.38 16.00 13.98
CA GLU A 53 -16.40 17.10 13.02
C GLU A 53 -15.06 17.18 12.28
N ALA A 54 -15.13 17.59 11.01
CA ALA A 54 -13.95 17.97 10.27
C ALA A 54 -13.74 19.48 10.42
N ILE A 55 -12.53 19.90 10.74
CA ILE A 55 -12.16 21.31 10.89
C ILE A 55 -12.41 22.10 9.61
N GLU A 56 -12.32 21.44 8.45
CA GLU A 56 -12.59 22.05 7.15
C GLU A 56 -14.07 22.38 6.93
N ASN A 57 -14.97 21.70 7.66
CA ASN A 57 -16.42 21.91 7.57
C ASN A 57 -16.91 22.87 8.66
N TYR A 58 -16.03 23.44 9.47
CA TYR A 58 -16.43 24.35 10.52
C TYR A 58 -17.03 25.63 9.92
N TYR A 59 -18.30 25.88 10.23
CA TYR A 59 -18.98 27.15 9.97
C TYR A 59 -19.33 27.79 11.30
N PHE A 60 -19.21 29.12 11.37
CA PHE A 60 -19.60 29.87 12.56
C PHE A 60 -21.11 29.67 12.80
N SER A 61 -21.46 29.08 13.94
CA SER A 61 -22.83 28.93 14.41
C SER A 61 -23.03 29.80 15.65
N GLU A 62 -24.19 30.44 15.75
CA GLU A 62 -24.58 31.20 16.96
C GLU A 62 -24.84 30.28 18.16
N GLU A 63 -25.08 28.98 17.93
CA GLU A 63 -25.27 27.99 18.99
C GLU A 63 -23.93 27.44 19.50
N SER A 64 -23.51 27.89 20.69
CA SER A 64 -22.29 27.40 21.35
C SER A 64 -22.58 26.24 22.31
N LEU A 65 -21.92 25.09 22.13
CA LEU A 65 -22.00 23.94 23.03
C LEU A 65 -21.05 24.10 24.23
N LYS A 66 -21.35 25.03 25.15
CA LYS A 66 -20.46 25.43 26.28
C LYS A 66 -20.07 24.30 27.25
N PHE A 67 -20.83 23.21 27.27
CA PHE A 67 -20.60 22.07 28.19
C PHE A 67 -19.90 20.87 27.52
N VAL A 68 -19.50 21.01 26.25
CA VAL A 68 -18.84 19.94 25.51
C VAL A 68 -17.33 20.17 25.51
N LYS A 69 -16.58 19.13 25.86
CA LYS A 69 -15.12 19.15 25.76
C LYS A 69 -14.71 18.89 24.32
N CYS A 70 -13.91 19.76 23.75
CA CYS A 70 -13.38 19.58 22.40
C CYS A 70 -11.99 18.97 22.44
N ILE A 71 -11.85 17.79 21.85
CA ILE A 71 -10.56 17.20 21.51
C ILE A 71 -10.32 17.54 20.04
N VAL A 72 -9.23 18.22 19.75
CA VAL A 72 -8.85 18.54 18.36
C VAL A 72 -7.69 17.62 18.01
N PHE A 73 -7.82 16.71 17.04
CA PHE A 73 -6.72 15.83 16.63
C PHE A 73 -6.40 16.07 15.16
N VAL A 74 -5.30 16.76 14.90
CA VAL A 74 -4.94 17.26 13.56
C VAL A 74 -3.47 17.07 13.28
N ARG A 75 -3.06 17.14 12.01
CA ARG A 75 -1.64 17.22 11.66
C ARG A 75 -1.09 18.62 11.92
N PRO A 76 0.20 18.77 12.28
CA PRO A 76 0.84 20.08 12.42
C PRO A 76 1.11 20.68 11.04
N THR A 77 0.09 21.27 10.44
CA THR A 77 0.17 22.03 9.19
C THR A 77 -0.15 23.49 9.47
N GLU A 78 0.24 24.41 8.58
CA GLU A 78 -0.06 25.85 8.72
C GLU A 78 -1.56 26.15 8.92
N LYS A 79 -2.45 25.21 8.60
CA LYS A 79 -3.91 25.37 8.68
C LYS A 79 -4.52 24.85 9.99
N ASN A 80 -3.77 24.13 10.83
CA ASN A 80 -4.29 23.31 11.92
C ASN A 80 -3.69 23.72 13.28
N ILE A 81 -4.50 23.80 14.35
CA ILE A 81 -4.12 24.58 15.55
C ILE A 81 -4.37 23.89 16.92
N THR A 82 -4.63 22.58 17.10
CA THR A 82 -4.61 21.95 18.47
C THR A 82 -4.60 20.40 18.44
N TYR A 83 -3.88 19.74 19.38
CA TYR A 83 -3.32 18.36 19.39
C TYR A 83 -2.82 17.78 18.06
N PHE A 84 -1.52 17.48 18.04
CA PHE A 84 -0.80 17.24 16.79
C PHE A 84 -0.44 15.77 16.60
N SER A 85 -0.68 15.24 15.39
CA SER A 85 -0.30 13.87 15.01
C SER A 85 1.23 13.65 14.92
N ASN A 86 2.01 14.73 15.01
CA ASN A 86 3.45 14.75 14.80
C ASN A 86 4.09 15.92 15.57
N ILE A 87 5.42 16.02 15.48
CA ILE A 87 6.22 17.07 16.12
C ILE A 87 5.77 18.45 15.64
N ILE A 88 5.54 19.38 16.56
CA ILE A 88 5.18 20.77 16.28
C ILE A 88 6.35 21.73 16.58
N SER A 89 6.49 22.78 15.78
CA SER A 89 7.53 23.78 16.02
C SER A 89 7.16 24.72 17.19
N LYS A 90 8.17 25.20 17.92
CA LYS A 90 7.97 26.22 18.96
C LYS A 90 7.36 27.53 18.41
N THR A 91 7.52 27.79 17.12
CA THR A 91 6.92 28.96 16.46
C THR A 91 5.41 28.79 16.34
N ASP A 92 4.95 27.60 15.94
CA ASP A 92 3.53 27.30 15.77
C ASP A 92 2.80 27.27 17.11
N ILE A 93 3.44 26.75 18.17
CA ILE A 93 2.91 26.82 19.55
C ILE A 93 2.72 28.29 19.97
N LYS A 94 3.67 29.18 19.66
CA LYS A 94 3.53 30.61 19.96
C LYS A 94 2.40 31.26 19.15
N ALA A 95 2.27 30.91 17.88
CA ALA A 95 1.19 31.41 17.04
C ALA A 95 -0.18 30.96 17.58
N LEU A 96 -0.31 29.71 18.02
CA LEU A 96 -1.49 29.20 18.70
C LEU A 96 -1.79 29.99 19.99
N ALA A 97 -0.79 30.19 20.85
CA ALA A 97 -0.97 30.91 22.10
C ALA A 97 -1.39 32.38 21.88
N GLN A 98 -1.01 33.00 20.76
CA GLN A 98 -1.41 34.37 20.41
C GLN A 98 -2.88 34.48 20.00
N VAL A 99 -3.46 33.42 19.42
CA VAL A 99 -4.86 33.43 18.95
C VAL A 99 -5.86 32.91 19.98
N ASP A 100 -5.41 32.28 21.06
CA ASP A 100 -6.27 31.83 22.17
C ASP A 100 -6.63 32.98 23.11
N GLU A 101 -7.33 33.99 22.59
CA GLU A 101 -7.78 35.17 23.35
C GLU A 101 -8.70 34.83 24.52
N PHE A 102 -9.34 33.65 24.47
CA PHE A 102 -10.32 33.20 25.47
C PHE A 102 -9.75 32.17 26.46
N GLU A 103 -8.46 31.83 26.37
CA GLU A 103 -7.76 30.87 27.24
C GLU A 103 -8.49 29.51 27.36
N VAL A 104 -9.07 29.08 26.23
CA VAL A 104 -9.87 27.86 26.15
C VAL A 104 -9.00 26.62 25.92
N VAL A 105 -7.78 26.79 25.39
CA VAL A 105 -6.84 25.69 25.22
C VAL A 105 -6.29 25.28 26.58
N LYS A 106 -6.58 24.04 27.00
CA LYS A 106 -6.12 23.49 28.28
C LYS A 106 -4.83 22.72 28.20
N ASP A 107 -4.62 22.02 27.10
CA ASP A 107 -3.45 21.17 26.90
C ASP A 107 -3.08 21.13 25.41
N VAL A 108 -1.78 20.99 25.14
CA VAL A 108 -1.20 20.84 23.81
C VAL A 108 -0.19 19.71 23.88
N GLN A 109 -0.54 18.58 23.27
CA GLN A 109 0.31 17.39 23.26
C GLN A 109 0.59 16.90 21.84
N GLU A 110 1.70 16.18 21.69
CA GLU A 110 2.12 15.50 20.48
C GLU A 110 1.79 14.01 20.59
N PHE A 111 0.97 13.50 19.67
CA PHE A 111 0.59 12.10 19.58
C PHE A 111 1.08 11.53 18.25
N TYR A 112 2.07 10.66 18.25
CA TYR A 112 2.72 10.15 17.03
C TYR A 112 1.86 9.11 16.27
N ALA A 113 0.68 9.54 15.80
CA ALA A 113 -0.28 8.75 15.05
C ALA A 113 -0.49 9.34 13.63
N ASP A 114 0.61 9.50 12.88
CA ASP A 114 0.63 10.23 11.59
C ASP A 114 0.61 9.32 10.34
N TYR A 115 -0.04 8.17 10.46
CA TYR A 115 -0.08 7.15 9.42
C TYR A 115 -1.35 6.30 9.48
N ALA A 116 -1.75 5.74 8.36
CA ALA A 116 -2.87 4.82 8.25
C ALA A 116 -2.44 3.39 8.62
N ALA A 117 -2.80 2.92 9.83
CA ALA A 117 -2.55 1.55 10.27
C ALA A 117 -3.59 0.58 9.67
N ILE A 118 -3.27 0.03 8.49
CA ILE A 118 -4.18 -0.84 7.73
C ILE A 118 -4.36 -2.19 8.43
N ASN A 119 -3.27 -2.81 8.87
CA ASN A 119 -3.20 -4.05 9.64
C ASN A 119 -2.15 -3.90 10.75
N PRO A 120 -2.09 -4.78 11.76
CA PRO A 120 -1.05 -4.75 12.79
C PRO A 120 0.39 -4.65 12.27
N HIS A 121 0.65 -5.27 11.10
CA HIS A 121 1.96 -5.31 10.44
C HIS A 121 2.06 -4.43 9.18
N THR A 122 1.00 -3.70 8.80
CA THR A 122 0.96 -2.93 7.54
C THR A 122 0.48 -1.51 7.73
N PHE A 123 1.25 -0.52 7.27
CA PHE A 123 0.84 0.89 7.24
C PHE A 123 0.93 1.53 5.85
N SER A 124 0.22 2.64 5.69
CA SER A 124 0.28 3.54 4.53
C SER A 124 0.45 4.98 5.03
N LEU A 125 1.22 5.79 4.31
CA LEU A 125 1.27 7.23 4.56
C LEU A 125 0.23 8.01 3.75
N ASN A 126 -0.53 7.33 2.88
CA ASN A 126 -1.50 7.90 1.97
C ASN A 126 -0.94 9.02 1.07
N VAL A 127 0.35 8.93 0.74
CA VAL A 127 1.08 9.85 -0.13
C VAL A 127 1.11 9.28 -1.55
N ARG A 128 0.52 10.03 -2.47
CA ARG A 128 0.62 9.79 -3.92
C ARG A 128 1.74 10.65 -4.51
N SER A 129 2.20 10.31 -5.70
CA SER A 129 3.10 11.17 -6.49
C SER A 129 4.43 11.46 -5.78
N CYS A 130 5.09 10.39 -5.30
CA CYS A 130 6.40 10.47 -4.65
C CYS A 130 7.49 10.95 -5.60
N TYR A 131 7.32 10.64 -6.88
CA TYR A 131 8.28 10.93 -7.92
C TYR A 131 7.88 12.15 -8.74
N GLN A 132 8.85 12.99 -9.06
CA GLN A 132 8.72 14.11 -9.98
C GLN A 132 9.97 14.14 -10.87
N ASN A 133 9.83 13.84 -12.17
CA ASN A 133 10.96 13.67 -13.09
C ASN A 133 12.05 12.74 -12.53
N HIS A 134 11.66 11.56 -12.04
CA HIS A 134 12.54 10.58 -11.37
C HIS A 134 13.21 11.04 -10.06
N HIS A 135 12.98 12.26 -9.59
CA HIS A 135 13.43 12.78 -8.29
C HIS A 135 12.30 12.77 -7.26
N TRP A 136 12.63 13.13 -6.01
CA TRP A 136 11.62 13.36 -4.97
C TRP A 136 10.73 14.54 -5.33
N ASN A 137 9.40 14.33 -5.29
CA ASN A 137 8.48 15.43 -5.06
C ASN A 137 8.74 16.00 -3.65
N SER A 138 8.97 17.31 -3.53
CA SER A 138 9.38 17.94 -2.26
C SER A 138 8.32 17.82 -1.16
N VAL A 139 7.03 17.96 -1.51
CA VAL A 139 5.91 17.86 -0.56
C VAL A 139 5.77 16.42 -0.09
N ALA A 140 5.80 15.46 -1.02
CA ALA A 140 5.76 14.03 -0.70
C ALA A 140 6.95 13.63 0.19
N PHE A 141 8.16 14.12 -0.10
CA PHE A 141 9.36 13.84 0.69
C PHE A 141 9.22 14.32 2.13
N GLN A 142 8.74 15.56 2.35
CA GLN A 142 8.51 16.08 3.70
C GLN A 142 7.46 15.24 4.45
N ARG A 143 6.32 14.95 3.81
CA ARG A 143 5.24 14.14 4.38
C ARG A 143 5.69 12.72 4.75
N ILE A 144 6.52 12.11 3.91
CA ILE A 144 7.08 10.77 4.14
C ILE A 144 8.05 10.77 5.32
N ASN A 145 8.92 11.79 5.42
CA ASN A 145 9.82 11.93 6.57
C ASN A 145 9.03 12.04 7.88
N GLN A 146 8.02 12.90 7.92
CA GLN A 146 7.13 13.07 9.08
C GLN A 146 6.44 11.76 9.46
N GLY A 147 5.83 11.08 8.49
CA GLY A 147 5.12 9.82 8.73
C GLY A 147 6.03 8.70 9.24
N LEU A 148 7.24 8.57 8.69
CA LEU A 148 8.19 7.55 9.14
C LEU A 148 8.75 7.81 10.54
N ILE A 149 9.03 9.07 10.89
CA ILE A 149 9.40 9.44 12.26
C ILE A 149 8.27 9.08 13.23
N SER A 150 7.03 9.42 12.87
CA SER A 150 5.83 9.06 13.64
C SER A 150 5.70 7.55 13.84
N VAL A 151 5.92 6.73 12.79
CA VAL A 151 5.95 5.26 12.92
C VAL A 151 7.02 4.81 13.91
N CYS A 152 8.25 5.32 13.82
CA CYS A 152 9.33 4.93 14.73
C CYS A 152 9.02 5.29 16.20
N LEU A 153 8.51 6.51 16.44
CA LEU A 153 8.14 6.98 17.77
C LEU A 153 6.95 6.21 18.35
N SER A 154 5.92 5.96 17.54
CA SER A 154 4.73 5.18 17.95
C SER A 154 5.05 3.75 18.38
N LEU A 155 6.08 3.16 17.76
CA LEU A 155 6.57 1.83 18.10
C LEU A 155 7.62 1.87 19.21
N THR A 156 8.03 3.06 19.67
CA THR A 156 9.11 3.29 20.64
C THR A 156 10.43 2.66 20.18
N ARG A 157 10.83 2.91 18.92
CA ARG A 157 12.03 2.33 18.29
C ARG A 157 12.96 3.38 17.73
N CYS A 158 14.26 3.24 18.01
CA CYS A 158 15.36 3.94 17.36
C CYS A 158 16.12 2.96 16.46
N PRO A 159 15.72 2.79 15.18
CA PRO A 159 16.23 1.71 14.35
C PRO A 159 17.61 1.99 13.75
N LEU A 160 18.38 0.93 13.51
CA LEU A 160 19.47 0.97 12.53
C LEU A 160 18.91 1.12 11.12
N ILE A 161 19.42 2.07 10.35
CA ILE A 161 18.91 2.34 9.02
C ILE A 161 19.75 1.62 7.97
N ARG A 162 19.09 0.78 7.17
CA ARG A 162 19.60 0.22 5.92
C ARG A 162 18.80 0.79 4.75
N TYR A 163 19.44 0.94 3.60
CA TYR A 163 18.77 1.45 2.40
C TYR A 163 19.25 0.75 1.15
N GLN A 164 18.41 0.72 0.11
CA GLN A 164 18.78 0.22 -1.21
C GLN A 164 19.86 1.13 -1.84
N SER A 165 21.06 0.60 -2.08
CA SER A 165 22.23 1.40 -2.48
C SER A 165 22.12 2.06 -3.85
N ASN A 166 21.37 1.45 -4.77
CA ASN A 166 21.14 1.97 -6.12
C ASN A 166 19.91 2.88 -6.24
N SER A 167 19.31 3.31 -5.12
CA SER A 167 18.29 4.36 -5.12
C SER A 167 18.81 5.60 -4.39
N ILE A 168 19.03 6.67 -5.16
CA ILE A 168 19.36 8.00 -4.61
C ILE A 168 18.22 8.48 -3.69
N LEU A 169 16.97 8.17 -4.02
CA LEU A 169 15.81 8.52 -3.22
C LEU A 169 15.85 7.83 -1.84
N ALA A 170 16.15 6.53 -1.82
CA ALA A 170 16.28 5.74 -0.58
C ALA A 170 17.42 6.25 0.30
N LYS A 171 18.58 6.54 -0.30
CA LYS A 171 19.73 7.11 0.44
C LYS A 171 19.39 8.46 1.07
N ARG A 172 18.80 9.37 0.30
CA ARG A 172 18.41 10.70 0.80
C ARG A 172 17.39 10.61 1.93
N LEU A 173 16.41 9.72 1.81
CA LEU A 173 15.44 9.48 2.88
C LEU A 173 16.11 8.92 4.13
N ALA A 174 17.01 7.94 3.98
CA ALA A 174 17.78 7.39 5.09
C ALA A 174 18.57 8.47 5.85
N GLU A 175 19.27 9.33 5.11
CA GLU A 175 20.03 10.46 5.67
C GLU A 175 19.13 11.44 6.43
N GLN A 176 17.98 11.81 5.86
CA GLN A 176 17.04 12.73 6.50
C GLN A 176 16.42 12.14 7.77
N ILE A 177 16.03 10.86 7.75
CA ILE A 177 15.51 10.18 8.95
C ILE A 177 16.58 10.16 10.05
N ARG A 178 17.84 9.86 9.71
CA ARG A 178 18.95 9.92 10.68
C ARG A 178 19.13 11.32 11.27
N GLN A 179 19.06 12.36 10.44
CA GLN A 179 19.16 13.74 10.90
C GLN A 179 18.01 14.11 11.83
N ASN A 180 16.78 13.69 11.51
CA ASN A 180 15.62 13.94 12.35
C ASN A 180 15.73 13.20 13.70
N ILE A 181 16.16 11.93 13.70
CA ILE A 181 16.42 11.18 14.95
C ILE A 181 17.49 11.90 15.80
N ALA A 182 18.57 12.38 15.18
CA ALA A 182 19.64 13.07 15.90
C ALA A 182 19.18 14.44 16.45
N LYS A 183 18.32 15.15 15.73
CA LYS A 183 17.75 16.43 16.17
C LYS A 183 16.80 16.24 17.35
N GLU A 184 16.02 15.17 17.32
CA GLU A 184 15.00 14.84 18.31
C GLU A 184 15.49 13.75 19.27
N ASN A 185 16.78 13.77 19.61
CA ASN A 185 17.45 12.69 20.33
C ASN A 185 16.73 12.31 21.63
N ASP A 186 16.23 13.28 22.38
CA ASP A 186 15.54 13.07 23.65
C ASP A 186 14.24 12.24 23.48
N LEU A 187 13.57 12.34 22.32
CA LEU A 187 12.38 11.53 22.00
C LEU A 187 12.74 10.08 21.64
N PHE A 188 13.97 9.83 21.21
CA PHE A 188 14.48 8.52 20.82
C PHE A 188 15.37 7.86 21.88
N ASP A 189 15.83 8.61 22.89
CA ASP A 189 16.60 8.16 24.04
C ASP A 189 15.68 7.53 25.10
N MET A 190 14.97 6.48 24.68
CA MET A 190 14.08 5.74 25.54
C MET A 190 14.91 4.76 26.38
N GLU A 191 14.92 4.92 27.70
CA GLU A 191 15.69 4.14 28.71
C GLU A 191 15.57 2.60 28.58
N ASN A 192 14.59 2.11 27.79
CA ASN A 192 14.31 0.70 27.51
C ASN A 192 14.82 0.18 26.15
N SER A 193 15.63 0.92 25.40
CA SER A 193 16.13 0.51 24.07
C SER A 193 17.19 -0.60 24.08
N ASN A 194 17.55 -1.12 25.26
CA ASN A 194 18.63 -2.10 25.45
C ASN A 194 18.27 -3.57 25.12
N GLU A 195 17.01 -3.91 24.80
CA GLU A 195 16.61 -5.33 24.65
C GLU A 195 16.46 -5.83 23.19
N SER A 196 16.37 -4.96 22.17
CA SER A 196 16.19 -5.39 20.78
C SER A 196 16.69 -4.40 19.72
N GLN A 197 17.68 -4.80 18.92
CA GLN A 197 18.18 -4.01 17.79
C GLN A 197 17.19 -4.04 16.62
N SER A 198 16.36 -3.00 16.52
CA SER A 198 15.43 -2.80 15.40
C SER A 198 16.14 -2.29 14.14
N ILE A 199 15.67 -2.70 12.96
CA ILE A 199 16.18 -2.24 11.65
C ILE A 199 15.06 -1.56 10.87
N LEU A 200 15.36 -0.38 10.30
CA LEU A 200 14.58 0.28 9.26
C LEU A 200 15.24 0.02 7.91
N LEU A 201 14.56 -0.71 7.03
CA LEU A 201 14.99 -0.98 5.67
C LEU A 201 14.19 -0.12 4.68
N ILE A 202 14.87 0.81 4.00
CA ILE A 202 14.28 1.69 2.99
C ILE A 202 14.54 1.14 1.59
N LEU A 203 13.47 0.90 0.85
CA LEU A 203 13.45 0.36 -0.50
C LEU A 203 12.74 1.31 -1.46
N ASP A 204 13.02 1.16 -2.74
CA ASP A 204 12.41 1.95 -3.81
C ASP A 204 11.55 1.03 -4.69
N ARG A 205 10.31 1.43 -5.02
CA ARG A 205 9.39 0.60 -5.79
C ARG A 205 9.96 0.21 -7.15
N LYS A 206 10.86 1.03 -7.72
CA LYS A 206 11.62 0.71 -8.96
C LYS A 206 12.35 -0.63 -8.89
N LEU A 207 12.65 -1.15 -7.69
CA LEU A 207 13.28 -2.44 -7.46
C LEU A 207 12.43 -3.62 -7.94
N ASP A 208 11.10 -3.52 -7.83
CA ASP A 208 10.17 -4.59 -8.22
C ASP A 208 8.89 -3.97 -8.82
N PRO A 209 8.92 -3.63 -10.12
CA PRO A 209 7.77 -3.12 -10.85
C PRO A 209 6.79 -4.23 -11.29
N ILE A 210 7.16 -5.52 -11.13
CA ILE A 210 6.34 -6.65 -11.57
C ILE A 210 5.22 -6.88 -10.56
N THR A 211 5.54 -6.93 -9.27
CA THR A 211 4.56 -7.18 -8.20
C THR A 211 3.29 -6.31 -8.35
N PRO A 212 3.34 -4.98 -8.49
CA PRO A 212 2.11 -4.19 -8.63
C PRO A 212 1.33 -4.44 -9.95
N LEU A 213 1.94 -5.03 -10.97
CA LEU A 213 1.32 -5.23 -12.29
C LEU A 213 0.55 -6.55 -12.45
N LEU A 214 0.67 -7.50 -11.52
CA LEU A 214 0.05 -8.83 -11.68
C LEU A 214 -1.38 -8.89 -11.18
N ILE A 215 -2.20 -9.72 -11.82
CA ILE A 215 -3.50 -10.14 -11.28
C ILE A 215 -3.27 -10.88 -9.97
N LYS A 216 -4.12 -10.59 -8.98
CA LYS A 216 -4.04 -11.14 -7.62
C LYS A 216 -5.18 -12.12 -7.36
N TRP A 217 -4.86 -13.20 -6.65
CA TRP A 217 -5.81 -14.27 -6.34
C TRP A 217 -6.01 -14.50 -4.84
N THR A 218 -5.50 -13.60 -4.00
CA THR A 218 -5.75 -13.58 -2.57
C THR A 218 -6.82 -12.54 -2.26
N TYR A 219 -7.72 -12.83 -1.32
CA TYR A 219 -8.98 -12.09 -1.22
C TYR A 219 -8.81 -10.56 -1.09
N GLN A 220 -7.99 -10.10 -0.13
CA GLN A 220 -7.72 -8.66 0.04
C GLN A 220 -7.10 -8.01 -1.20
N ALA A 221 -6.11 -8.68 -1.81
CA ALA A 221 -5.39 -8.15 -2.95
C ALA A 221 -6.27 -8.12 -4.21
N MET A 222 -7.12 -9.14 -4.40
CA MET A 222 -8.08 -9.22 -5.49
C MET A 222 -9.18 -8.16 -5.37
N LEU A 223 -9.70 -7.95 -4.15
CA LEU A 223 -10.63 -6.85 -3.87
C LEU A 223 -10.01 -5.50 -4.21
N HIS A 224 -8.77 -5.24 -3.81
CA HIS A 224 -8.12 -3.96 -4.11
C HIS A 224 -7.78 -3.81 -5.60
N GLU A 225 -7.43 -4.90 -6.29
CA GLU A 225 -7.14 -4.90 -7.72
C GLU A 225 -8.38 -4.60 -8.57
N LEU A 226 -9.53 -5.20 -8.24
CA LEU A 226 -10.75 -5.10 -9.05
C LEU A 226 -11.72 -4.02 -8.57
N LEU A 227 -11.82 -3.79 -7.26
CA LEU A 227 -12.81 -2.91 -6.64
C LEU A 227 -12.20 -1.72 -5.87
N THR A 228 -10.88 -1.66 -5.75
CA THR A 228 -10.12 -0.62 -5.04
C THR A 228 -10.58 -0.40 -3.59
N ILE A 229 -9.79 -0.92 -2.65
CA ILE A 229 -9.93 -0.61 -1.22
C ILE A 229 -9.33 0.79 -0.95
N THR A 230 -10.12 1.68 -0.34
CA THR A 230 -9.66 3.00 0.17
C THR A 230 -10.00 3.09 1.66
N ASN A 231 -8.99 3.22 2.53
CA ASN A 231 -9.17 3.25 3.99
C ASN A 231 -10.12 2.14 4.52
N ASN A 232 -9.87 0.88 4.11
CA ASN A 232 -10.70 -0.28 4.43
C ASN A 232 -12.16 -0.20 3.92
N ARG A 233 -12.48 0.70 3.00
CA ARG A 233 -13.82 0.84 2.38
C ARG A 233 -13.76 0.52 0.90
N ILE A 234 -14.84 -0.10 0.39
CA ILE A 234 -15.07 -0.38 -1.02
C ILE A 234 -16.39 0.26 -1.41
N SER A 235 -16.38 1.06 -2.48
CA SER A 235 -17.60 1.65 -3.03
C SER A 235 -18.14 0.80 -4.17
N LEU A 236 -19.37 0.31 -3.99
CA LEU A 236 -20.15 -0.41 -4.97
C LEU A 236 -21.27 0.46 -5.57
N ALA A 237 -21.28 1.77 -5.29
CA ALA A 237 -22.31 2.70 -5.75
C ALA A 237 -22.48 2.76 -7.28
N HIS A 238 -21.43 2.37 -8.02
CA HIS A 238 -21.43 2.31 -9.49
C HIS A 238 -22.10 1.05 -10.05
N ILE A 239 -22.43 0.06 -9.21
CA ILE A 239 -23.03 -1.21 -9.64
C ILE A 239 -24.55 -1.08 -9.63
N PRO A 240 -25.22 -1.34 -10.78
CA PRO A 240 -26.66 -1.21 -10.88
C PRO A 240 -27.38 -2.25 -10.02
N GLY A 241 -28.42 -1.82 -9.29
CA GLY A 241 -29.27 -2.72 -8.49
C GLY A 241 -28.76 -3.05 -7.09
N ILE A 242 -27.62 -2.48 -6.66
CA ILE A 242 -27.13 -2.66 -5.29
C ILE A 242 -27.94 -1.83 -4.29
N SER A 243 -28.29 -2.47 -3.16
CA SER A 243 -29.03 -1.82 -2.07
C SER A 243 -28.19 -0.70 -1.44
N LYS A 244 -28.85 0.34 -0.92
CA LYS A 244 -28.15 1.49 -0.29
C LYS A 244 -27.18 1.06 0.81
N GLU A 245 -27.53 0.04 1.59
CA GLU A 245 -26.72 -0.52 2.68
C GLU A 245 -25.43 -1.21 2.20
N LEU A 246 -25.36 -1.61 0.93
CA LEU A 246 -24.22 -2.31 0.33
C LEU A 246 -23.45 -1.43 -0.67
N GLN A 247 -23.84 -0.16 -0.84
CA GLN A 247 -23.11 0.78 -1.70
C GLN A 247 -21.72 1.11 -1.16
N GLU A 248 -21.52 1.00 0.15
CA GLU A 248 -20.24 1.21 0.81
C GLU A 248 -20.00 0.07 1.81
N ILE A 249 -18.96 -0.73 1.57
CA ILE A 249 -18.63 -1.90 2.39
C ILE A 249 -17.31 -1.66 3.10
N VAL A 250 -17.33 -1.76 4.42
CA VAL A 250 -16.12 -1.78 5.26
C VAL A 250 -15.57 -3.20 5.30
N VAL A 251 -14.28 -3.34 5.00
CA VAL A 251 -13.51 -4.60 5.00
C VAL A 251 -12.39 -4.46 6.03
N CYS A 252 -12.62 -4.95 7.24
CA CYS A 252 -11.69 -4.82 8.37
C CYS A 252 -11.41 -6.18 9.02
N GLN A 253 -10.15 -6.61 9.01
CA GLN A 253 -9.75 -7.92 9.52
C GLN A 253 -10.11 -8.16 11.00
N ARG A 254 -10.07 -7.11 11.82
CA ARG A 254 -10.25 -7.22 13.29
C ARG A 254 -11.70 -7.36 13.71
N GLN A 255 -12.63 -6.81 12.94
CA GLN A 255 -14.05 -6.73 13.26
C GLN A 255 -14.88 -7.75 12.49
N ASP A 256 -14.26 -8.46 11.53
CA ASP A 256 -14.93 -9.36 10.60
C ASP A 256 -14.28 -10.75 10.63
N GLU A 257 -14.83 -11.65 11.45
CA GLU A 257 -14.38 -13.05 11.52
C GLU A 257 -14.61 -13.80 10.19
N PHE A 258 -15.67 -13.43 9.45
CA PHE A 258 -16.00 -14.07 8.19
C PHE A 258 -14.99 -13.71 7.10
N TYR A 259 -14.52 -12.47 7.08
CA TYR A 259 -13.40 -12.03 6.25
C TYR A 259 -12.15 -12.89 6.44
N ASN A 260 -11.80 -13.21 7.70
CA ASN A 260 -10.65 -14.06 8.02
C ASN A 260 -10.84 -15.50 7.50
N ALA A 261 -12.05 -16.03 7.64
CA ALA A 261 -12.39 -17.36 7.12
C ALA A 261 -12.27 -17.41 5.59
N ILE A 262 -12.78 -16.40 4.86
CA ILE A 262 -12.64 -16.31 3.40
C ILE A 262 -11.16 -16.20 3.00
N CYS A 263 -10.39 -15.32 3.64
CA CYS A 263 -8.97 -15.14 3.34
C CYS A 263 -8.19 -16.47 3.48
N SER A 264 -8.52 -17.27 4.49
CA SER A 264 -7.87 -18.57 4.74
C SER A 264 -8.29 -19.63 3.73
N ASN A 265 -9.57 -19.65 3.34
CA ASN A 265 -10.12 -20.63 2.40
C ASN A 265 -9.84 -20.32 0.92
N MET A 266 -9.59 -19.05 0.58
CA MET A 266 -9.35 -18.61 -0.81
C MET A 266 -8.19 -19.36 -1.47
N LYS A 267 -7.15 -19.70 -0.70
CA LYS A 267 -6.01 -20.47 -1.20
C LYS A 267 -6.42 -21.89 -1.63
N ASN A 268 -7.17 -22.59 -0.77
CA ASN A 268 -7.66 -23.94 -1.07
C ASN A 268 -8.61 -23.92 -2.27
N LEU A 269 -9.50 -22.91 -2.36
CA LEU A 269 -10.41 -22.74 -3.50
C LEU A 269 -9.67 -22.55 -4.83
N MET A 270 -8.54 -21.82 -4.82
CA MET A 270 -7.71 -21.65 -6.01
C MET A 270 -6.97 -22.93 -6.40
N GLU A 271 -6.54 -23.73 -5.43
CA GLU A 271 -5.91 -25.05 -5.68
C GLU A 271 -6.93 -26.05 -6.26
N ASP A 272 -8.13 -26.11 -5.68
CA ASP A 272 -9.25 -26.91 -6.18
C ASP A 272 -9.67 -26.50 -7.60
N PHE A 273 -9.70 -25.19 -7.88
CA PHE A 273 -9.96 -24.65 -9.22
C PHE A 273 -9.01 -25.28 -10.25
N GLN A 274 -7.71 -25.27 -9.95
CA GLN A 274 -6.71 -25.72 -10.90
C GLN A 274 -6.83 -27.22 -11.17
N GLN A 275 -7.05 -28.01 -10.12
CA GLN A 275 -7.24 -29.46 -10.28
C GLN A 275 -8.46 -29.78 -11.15
N LYS A 276 -9.58 -29.07 -10.97
CA LYS A 276 -10.79 -29.23 -11.80
C LYS A 276 -10.58 -28.76 -13.24
N SER A 277 -9.85 -27.66 -13.44
CA SER A 277 -9.51 -27.10 -14.76
C SER A 277 -8.67 -28.06 -15.60
N GLN A 278 -7.65 -28.69 -15.01
CA GLN A 278 -6.80 -29.68 -15.67
C GLN A 278 -7.56 -30.96 -16.10
N GLN A 279 -8.70 -31.25 -15.46
CA GLN A 279 -9.54 -32.41 -15.79
C GLN A 279 -10.53 -32.18 -16.95
N GLN A 280 -10.47 -31.02 -17.65
CA GLN A 280 -11.37 -30.65 -18.76
C GLN A 280 -12.88 -30.76 -18.44
N LYS A 281 -13.26 -30.79 -17.16
CA LYS A 281 -14.66 -30.60 -16.76
C LYS A 281 -15.01 -29.13 -16.92
N ARG A 282 -16.21 -28.81 -17.42
CA ARG A 282 -16.72 -27.42 -17.50
C ARG A 282 -16.52 -26.76 -16.13
N ILE A 283 -15.73 -25.70 -16.12
CA ILE A 283 -15.28 -25.00 -14.93
C ILE A 283 -16.35 -23.98 -14.55
N GLU A 284 -17.04 -24.18 -13.42
CA GLU A 284 -18.01 -23.24 -12.82
C GLU A 284 -17.52 -22.77 -11.44
N THR A 285 -16.22 -22.64 -11.25
CA THR A 285 -15.56 -22.42 -9.95
C THR A 285 -15.97 -21.16 -9.21
N ILE A 286 -16.48 -20.13 -9.89
CA ILE A 286 -17.02 -18.97 -9.17
C ILE A 286 -18.49 -19.19 -8.74
N ALA A 287 -19.23 -20.05 -9.43
CA ALA A 287 -20.46 -20.61 -8.90
C ALA A 287 -20.17 -21.57 -7.74
N ASP A 288 -19.06 -22.31 -7.76
CA ASP A 288 -18.59 -23.10 -6.61
C ASP A 288 -18.19 -22.21 -5.42
N MET A 289 -17.61 -21.02 -5.64
CA MET A 289 -17.35 -20.07 -4.53
C MET A 289 -18.66 -19.59 -3.90
N LYS A 290 -19.65 -19.27 -4.73
CA LYS A 290 -20.99 -18.92 -4.28
C LYS A 290 -21.64 -20.08 -3.53
N SER A 291 -21.58 -21.29 -4.07
CA SER A 291 -22.10 -22.52 -3.46
C SER A 291 -21.38 -22.86 -2.14
N PHE A 292 -20.05 -22.71 -2.08
CA PHE A 292 -19.27 -22.88 -0.85
C PHE A 292 -19.75 -21.93 0.25
N ILE A 293 -20.02 -20.67 -0.08
CA ILE A 293 -20.54 -19.69 0.87
C ILE A 293 -21.99 -20.03 1.26
N GLU A 294 -22.82 -20.49 0.32
CA GLU A 294 -24.20 -20.96 0.56
C GLU A 294 -24.24 -22.21 1.47
N THR A 295 -23.20 -23.06 1.47
CA THR A 295 -23.09 -24.22 2.35
C THR A 295 -22.68 -23.89 3.79
N TYR A 296 -22.25 -22.65 4.07
CA TYR A 296 -21.85 -22.24 5.42
C TYR A 296 -23.09 -22.18 6.34
N PRO A 297 -23.11 -22.81 7.52
CA PRO A 297 -24.32 -22.88 8.38
C PRO A 297 -24.90 -21.52 8.80
N GLN A 298 -24.06 -20.47 8.80
CA GLN A 298 -24.47 -19.10 9.07
C GLN A 298 -25.19 -18.43 7.89
N PHE A 299 -25.13 -18.98 6.67
CA PHE A 299 -25.86 -18.49 5.50
C PHE A 299 -27.39 -18.57 5.70
N LYS A 300 -27.86 -19.53 6.51
CA LYS A 300 -29.27 -19.63 6.93
C LYS A 300 -29.67 -18.60 8.00
N LYS A 301 -28.71 -17.96 8.66
CA LYS A 301 -28.91 -16.85 9.61
C LYS A 301 -28.34 -15.59 8.96
N MET A 302 -29.08 -15.01 8.03
CA MET A 302 -28.70 -13.87 7.19
C MET A 302 -28.10 -12.69 7.98
N SER A 303 -26.81 -12.77 8.30
CA SER A 303 -26.05 -11.74 9.00
C SER A 303 -25.56 -10.73 7.96
N GLY A 304 -25.69 -9.43 8.24
CA GLY A 304 -25.23 -8.37 7.33
C GLY A 304 -23.76 -8.52 6.91
N THR A 305 -22.93 -9.14 7.75
CA THR A 305 -21.52 -9.47 7.43
C THR A 305 -21.38 -10.48 6.28
N VAL A 306 -22.22 -11.53 6.26
CA VAL A 306 -22.18 -12.54 5.19
C VAL A 306 -22.65 -11.94 3.88
N ALA A 307 -23.74 -11.15 3.91
CA ALA A 307 -24.28 -10.48 2.72
C ALA A 307 -23.23 -9.60 2.02
N LYS A 308 -22.47 -8.79 2.79
CA LYS A 308 -21.38 -7.96 2.26
C LYS A 308 -20.38 -8.78 1.44
N HIS A 309 -19.87 -9.87 2.02
CA HIS A 309 -18.83 -10.68 1.38
C HIS A 309 -19.34 -11.47 0.17
N VAL A 310 -20.59 -11.94 0.21
CA VAL A 310 -21.25 -12.57 -0.95
C VAL A 310 -21.34 -11.57 -2.10
N THR A 311 -21.81 -10.35 -1.85
CA THR A 311 -21.89 -9.31 -2.88
C THR A 311 -20.53 -8.98 -3.48
N LEU A 312 -19.49 -8.85 -2.65
CA LEU A 312 -18.13 -8.63 -3.13
C LEU A 312 -17.61 -9.77 -4.01
N ILE A 313 -17.89 -11.02 -3.63
CA ILE A 313 -17.45 -12.21 -4.38
C ILE A 313 -18.25 -12.37 -5.68
N ASP A 314 -19.56 -12.12 -5.66
CA ASP A 314 -20.40 -12.10 -6.86
C ASP A 314 -19.88 -11.04 -7.86
N GLU A 315 -19.44 -9.88 -7.37
CA GLU A 315 -18.89 -8.84 -8.24
C GLU A 315 -17.49 -9.19 -8.78
N ILE A 316 -16.60 -9.72 -7.93
CA ILE A 316 -15.31 -10.26 -8.37
C ILE A 316 -15.52 -11.31 -9.46
N SER A 317 -16.47 -12.23 -9.27
CA SER A 317 -16.84 -13.27 -10.22
C SER A 317 -17.18 -12.71 -11.59
N ARG A 318 -18.05 -11.70 -11.58
CA ARG A 318 -18.52 -11.02 -12.78
C ARG A 318 -17.36 -10.43 -13.56
N GLU A 319 -16.45 -9.72 -12.88
CA GLU A 319 -15.29 -9.09 -13.54
C GLU A 319 -14.24 -10.10 -14.02
N VAL A 320 -14.01 -11.19 -13.29
CA VAL A 320 -13.10 -12.28 -13.72
C VAL A 320 -13.58 -12.93 -15.00
N ASN A 321 -14.87 -13.29 -15.07
CA ASN A 321 -15.45 -13.95 -16.23
C ASN A 321 -15.58 -13.00 -17.42
N LYS A 322 -16.08 -11.77 -17.19
CA LYS A 322 -16.29 -10.76 -18.23
C LYS A 322 -14.99 -10.41 -18.96
N ASN A 323 -13.88 -10.31 -18.24
CA ASN A 323 -12.61 -9.85 -18.79
C ASN A 323 -11.59 -10.98 -19.05
N SER A 324 -12.00 -12.25 -18.95
CA SER A 324 -11.13 -13.42 -19.18
C SER A 324 -9.85 -13.43 -18.31
N LEU A 325 -9.96 -12.99 -17.04
CA LEU A 325 -8.80 -12.73 -16.19
C LEU A 325 -7.98 -13.98 -15.85
N LEU A 326 -8.58 -15.17 -15.91
CA LEU A 326 -7.89 -16.44 -15.68
C LEU A 326 -6.83 -16.72 -16.76
N GLU A 327 -7.19 -16.57 -18.04
CA GLU A 327 -6.29 -16.80 -19.17
C GLU A 327 -5.15 -15.78 -19.20
N ILE A 328 -5.48 -14.53 -18.86
CA ILE A 328 -4.50 -13.44 -18.73
C ILE A 328 -3.54 -13.77 -17.59
N SER A 329 -4.05 -14.12 -16.41
CA SER A 329 -3.21 -14.40 -15.24
C SER A 329 -2.31 -15.61 -15.43
N GLU A 330 -2.80 -16.69 -16.04
CA GLU A 330 -1.95 -17.83 -16.40
C GLU A 330 -0.78 -17.39 -17.29
N THR A 331 -1.08 -16.57 -18.31
CA THR A 331 -0.04 -16.05 -19.21
C THR A 331 0.93 -15.11 -18.48
N GLU A 332 0.46 -14.28 -17.54
CA GLU A 332 1.32 -13.44 -16.70
C GLU A 332 2.28 -14.29 -15.85
N GLN A 333 1.78 -15.35 -15.21
CA GLN A 333 2.58 -16.21 -14.34
C GLN A 333 3.60 -17.02 -15.13
N GLU A 334 3.21 -17.60 -16.27
CA GLU A 334 4.14 -18.29 -17.15
C GLU A 334 5.22 -17.38 -17.72
N LEU A 335 4.84 -16.16 -18.14
CA LEU A 335 5.77 -15.16 -18.63
C LEU A 335 6.88 -14.88 -17.61
N ILE A 336 6.53 -14.80 -16.34
CA ILE A 336 7.46 -14.45 -15.27
C ILE A 336 8.25 -15.68 -14.84
N ALA A 337 7.57 -16.79 -14.52
CA ALA A 337 8.20 -17.97 -13.96
C ALA A 337 9.03 -18.77 -14.98
N ASN A 338 8.68 -18.74 -16.27
CA ASN A 338 9.33 -19.51 -17.31
C ASN A 338 10.22 -18.63 -18.20
N ASN A 339 11.39 -19.15 -18.59
CA ASN A 339 12.31 -18.45 -19.48
C ASN A 339 12.10 -18.80 -20.97
N ASP A 340 10.88 -19.22 -21.35
CA ASP A 340 10.54 -19.56 -22.73
C ASP A 340 9.98 -18.34 -23.49
N HIS A 341 10.91 -17.51 -23.97
CA HIS A 341 10.57 -16.31 -24.74
C HIS A 341 9.66 -16.60 -25.95
N SER A 342 9.87 -17.71 -26.67
CA SER A 342 9.16 -17.98 -27.91
C SER A 342 7.69 -18.31 -27.65
N ASN A 343 7.43 -19.18 -26.67
CA ASN A 343 6.07 -19.52 -26.29
C ASN A 343 5.36 -18.34 -25.63
N SER A 344 6.02 -17.63 -24.70
CA SER A 344 5.44 -16.45 -24.05
C SER A 344 5.08 -15.36 -25.07
N PHE A 345 5.96 -15.07 -26.04
CA PHE A 345 5.67 -14.09 -27.09
C PHE A 345 4.46 -14.51 -27.94
N LYS A 346 4.33 -15.80 -28.26
CA LYS A 346 3.17 -16.33 -29.01
C LYS A 346 1.87 -16.16 -28.22
N ARG A 347 1.82 -16.56 -26.95
CA ARG A 347 0.63 -16.42 -26.10
C ARG A 347 0.22 -14.96 -25.90
N ILE A 348 1.18 -14.09 -25.55
CA ILE A 348 0.94 -12.65 -25.41
C ILE A 348 0.44 -12.05 -26.72
N SER A 349 1.03 -12.43 -27.85
CA SER A 349 0.61 -11.96 -29.17
C SER A 349 -0.83 -12.32 -29.48
N GLN A 350 -1.27 -13.52 -29.11
CA GLN A 350 -2.66 -13.97 -29.29
C GLN A 350 -3.63 -13.17 -28.40
N LEU A 351 -3.29 -12.99 -27.13
CA LEU A 351 -4.13 -12.24 -26.19
C LEU A 351 -4.24 -10.76 -26.54
N ILE A 352 -3.13 -10.10 -26.85
CA ILE A 352 -3.13 -8.68 -27.23
C ILE A 352 -3.96 -8.45 -28.50
N GLN A 353 -4.03 -9.40 -29.43
CA GLN A 353 -4.89 -9.26 -30.62
C GLN A 353 -6.37 -9.60 -30.36
N SER A 354 -6.70 -10.21 -29.22
CA SER A 354 -8.05 -10.65 -28.90
C SER A 354 -8.92 -9.50 -28.39
N GLU A 355 -10.06 -9.25 -29.01
CA GLU A 355 -11.05 -8.26 -28.55
C GLU A 355 -11.73 -8.64 -27.22
N LYS A 356 -11.50 -9.87 -26.72
CA LYS A 356 -12.09 -10.35 -25.46
C LYS A 356 -11.47 -9.70 -24.21
N ILE A 357 -10.22 -9.27 -24.28
CA ILE A 357 -9.52 -8.66 -23.14
C ILE A 357 -9.62 -7.14 -23.18
N ARG A 358 -9.56 -6.48 -22.03
CA ARG A 358 -9.57 -5.01 -21.96
C ARG A 358 -8.26 -4.44 -22.48
N ASN A 359 -8.32 -3.20 -22.97
CA ASN A 359 -7.12 -2.48 -23.41
C ASN A 359 -6.10 -2.30 -22.28
N SER A 360 -6.57 -2.07 -21.05
CA SER A 360 -5.71 -1.99 -19.85
C SER A 360 -4.95 -3.29 -19.60
N ASP A 361 -5.57 -4.45 -19.83
CA ASP A 361 -4.94 -5.76 -19.62
C ASP A 361 -3.94 -6.07 -20.75
N ALA A 362 -4.26 -5.69 -21.99
CA ALA A 362 -3.33 -5.80 -23.12
C ALA A 362 -2.06 -4.97 -22.90
N ILE A 363 -2.21 -3.74 -22.39
CA ILE A 363 -1.08 -2.88 -22.01
C ILE A 363 -0.27 -3.54 -20.89
N ARG A 364 -0.90 -4.08 -19.85
CA ARG A 364 -0.19 -4.77 -18.76
C ARG A 364 0.62 -5.97 -19.24
N LEU A 365 0.06 -6.81 -20.11
CA LEU A 365 0.81 -7.92 -20.72
C LEU A 365 2.03 -7.42 -21.49
N ALA A 366 1.90 -6.30 -22.23
CA ALA A 366 3.01 -5.67 -22.93
C ALA A 366 4.08 -5.12 -21.97
N LEU A 367 3.68 -4.53 -20.84
CA LEU A 367 4.59 -4.03 -19.80
C LEU A 367 5.38 -5.18 -19.17
N LEU A 368 4.70 -6.25 -18.78
CA LEU A 368 5.34 -7.43 -18.20
C LEU A 368 6.31 -8.08 -19.21
N TYR A 369 5.92 -8.18 -20.48
CA TYR A 369 6.82 -8.67 -21.54
C TYR A 369 8.07 -7.81 -21.67
N ALA A 370 7.89 -6.48 -21.70
CA ALA A 370 8.99 -5.53 -21.83
C ALA A 370 9.97 -5.64 -20.66
N ILE A 371 9.49 -5.70 -19.42
CA ILE A 371 10.34 -5.82 -18.22
C ILE A 371 11.06 -7.18 -18.19
N THR A 372 10.34 -8.27 -18.47
CA THR A 372 10.85 -9.64 -18.31
C THR A 372 11.91 -9.96 -19.35
N PHE A 373 11.66 -9.61 -20.62
CA PHE A 373 12.51 -9.99 -21.74
C PHE A 373 13.40 -8.87 -22.30
N GLN A 374 13.50 -7.72 -21.64
CA GLN A 374 14.33 -6.59 -22.12
C GLN A 374 15.76 -6.95 -22.58
N ASN A 375 16.38 -7.95 -21.96
CA ASN A 375 17.74 -8.39 -22.25
C ASN A 375 17.80 -9.62 -23.16
N HIS A 376 16.66 -10.16 -23.57
CA HIS A 376 16.58 -11.29 -24.48
C HIS A 376 16.94 -10.85 -25.90
N ALA A 377 17.74 -11.64 -26.61
CA ALA A 377 18.20 -11.30 -27.97
C ALA A 377 17.04 -11.09 -28.95
N ASN A 378 15.98 -11.89 -28.81
CA ASN A 378 14.78 -11.85 -29.66
C ASN A 378 13.66 -10.96 -29.09
N CYS A 379 13.94 -10.12 -28.10
CA CYS A 379 12.93 -9.22 -27.54
C CYS A 379 12.41 -8.24 -28.61
N ASN A 380 11.09 -8.27 -28.87
CA ASN A 380 10.48 -7.48 -29.93
C ASN A 380 9.33 -6.61 -29.38
N ILE A 381 9.71 -5.62 -28.56
CA ILE A 381 8.75 -4.66 -27.98
C ILE A 381 8.06 -3.85 -29.08
N SER A 382 8.76 -3.50 -30.16
CA SER A 382 8.18 -2.75 -31.29
C SER A 382 7.02 -3.49 -31.97
N SER A 383 7.11 -4.81 -32.10
CA SER A 383 5.99 -5.61 -32.60
C SER A 383 4.81 -5.57 -31.63
N VAL A 384 5.05 -5.71 -30.33
CA VAL A 384 3.99 -5.63 -29.31
C VAL A 384 3.30 -4.27 -29.32
N ILE A 385 4.05 -3.17 -29.44
CA ILE A 385 3.51 -1.81 -29.56
C ILE A 385 2.61 -1.69 -30.79
N ARG A 386 3.06 -2.17 -31.96
CA ARG A 386 2.23 -2.17 -33.19
C ARG A 386 0.94 -2.96 -33.03
N MET A 387 0.94 -4.02 -32.22
CA MET A 387 -0.25 -4.81 -31.95
C MET A 387 -1.25 -4.06 -31.06
N LEU A 388 -0.76 -3.28 -30.09
CA LEU A 388 -1.59 -2.38 -29.30
C LEU A 388 -2.17 -1.23 -30.13
N GLU A 389 -1.37 -0.64 -31.02
CA GLU A 389 -1.82 0.42 -31.94
C GLU A 389 -2.96 -0.07 -32.85
N ARG A 390 -2.91 -1.33 -33.31
CA ARG A 390 -3.98 -1.95 -34.10
C ARG A 390 -5.30 -2.13 -33.35
N ARG A 391 -5.30 -2.06 -32.02
CA ARG A 391 -6.53 -2.06 -31.20
C ARG A 391 -7.17 -0.68 -31.07
N ASN A 392 -6.64 0.36 -31.74
CA ASN A 392 -7.06 1.75 -31.60
C ASN A 392 -6.97 2.26 -30.13
N ILE A 393 -5.97 1.80 -29.38
CA ILE A 393 -5.65 2.34 -28.05
C ILE A 393 -5.06 3.74 -28.20
N ASP A 394 -5.41 4.66 -27.31
CA ASP A 394 -4.83 6.01 -27.28
C ASP A 394 -3.29 5.92 -27.24
N PRO A 395 -2.56 6.57 -28.17
CA PRO A 395 -1.11 6.62 -28.14
C PRO A 395 -0.52 7.05 -26.80
N ASN A 396 -1.21 7.89 -26.04
CA ASN A 396 -0.81 8.31 -24.69
C ASN A 396 -0.86 7.16 -23.68
N GLU A 397 -1.81 6.24 -23.81
CA GLU A 397 -1.85 5.03 -22.99
C GLU A 397 -0.72 4.06 -23.36
N VAL A 398 -0.33 3.97 -24.64
CA VAL A 398 0.77 3.09 -25.08
C VAL A 398 2.15 3.61 -24.66
N LYS A 399 2.32 4.95 -24.55
CA LYS A 399 3.57 5.58 -24.07
C LYS A 399 4.02 5.07 -22.69
N ILE A 400 3.09 4.57 -21.87
CA ILE A 400 3.38 4.03 -20.54
C ILE A 400 4.45 2.92 -20.56
N ILE A 401 4.57 2.18 -21.67
CA ILE A 401 5.60 1.15 -21.83
C ILE A 401 7.00 1.76 -21.76
N ASN A 402 7.22 2.84 -22.49
CA ASN A 402 8.51 3.54 -22.48
C ASN A 402 8.73 4.30 -21.17
N GLN A 403 7.67 4.85 -20.58
CA GLN A 403 7.72 5.53 -19.27
C GLN A 403 8.11 4.56 -18.16
N LEU A 404 7.52 3.36 -18.11
CA LEU A 404 7.86 2.34 -17.12
C LEU A 404 9.30 1.85 -17.27
N LEU A 405 9.76 1.62 -18.51
CA LEU A 405 11.15 1.24 -18.76
C LEU A 405 12.12 2.34 -18.32
N ASP A 406 11.79 3.62 -18.54
CA ASP A 406 12.62 4.72 -18.06
C ASP A 406 12.58 4.88 -16.54
N PHE A 407 11.40 4.76 -15.94
CA PHE A 407 11.17 4.77 -14.49
C PHE A 407 12.02 3.73 -13.77
N CYS A 408 12.12 2.53 -14.34
CA CYS A 408 12.95 1.45 -13.81
C CYS A 408 14.43 1.58 -14.17
N GLY A 409 14.85 2.59 -14.96
CA GLY A 409 16.24 2.74 -15.41
C GLY A 409 16.67 1.70 -16.46
N LEU A 410 15.73 1.17 -17.24
CA LEU A 410 15.89 0.07 -18.19
C LEU A 410 15.97 0.51 -19.67
N LYS A 411 15.96 1.83 -19.94
CA LYS A 411 15.96 2.36 -21.31
C LYS A 411 17.35 2.25 -21.97
N ARG A 412 17.44 1.55 -23.11
CA ARG A 412 18.68 1.21 -23.85
C ARG A 412 19.53 2.39 -24.36
N ASN A 413 18.97 3.61 -24.47
CA ASN A 413 19.60 4.74 -25.17
C ASN A 413 20.01 5.89 -24.23
N ARG A 414 20.70 5.62 -23.12
CA ARG A 414 21.32 6.69 -22.31
C ARG A 414 22.76 6.96 -22.80
N THR A 415 23.08 8.22 -23.04
CA THR A 415 24.43 8.70 -23.36
C THR A 415 25.37 8.47 -22.15
N PRO A 416 26.67 8.18 -22.39
CA PRO A 416 27.59 7.76 -21.33
C PRO A 416 27.92 8.83 -20.26
N ASN A 417 27.45 10.07 -20.41
CA ASN A 417 27.81 11.20 -19.53
C ASN A 417 26.71 11.62 -18.53
N GLN A 418 25.60 10.90 -18.42
CA GLN A 418 24.62 11.10 -17.32
C GLN A 418 24.72 9.94 -16.33
N THR A 419 25.69 10.04 -15.43
CA THR A 419 25.90 9.09 -14.33
C THR A 419 24.89 9.34 -13.21
N THR A 420 23.63 8.96 -13.43
CA THR A 420 22.66 8.75 -12.34
C THR A 420 21.76 7.56 -12.69
N ASP A 421 21.74 6.59 -11.79
CA ASP A 421 20.80 5.48 -11.70
C ASP A 421 20.80 4.48 -12.86
N ILE A 422 21.67 3.48 -12.76
CA ILE A 422 21.61 2.30 -13.61
C ILE A 422 21.77 1.08 -12.72
N LEU A 423 20.67 0.33 -12.57
CA LEU A 423 20.68 -1.07 -12.17
C LEU A 423 21.87 -1.73 -12.87
N THR A 424 22.90 -2.11 -12.12
CA THR A 424 24.02 -2.83 -12.72
C THR A 424 23.45 -4.06 -13.42
N THR A 425 24.05 -4.43 -14.55
CA THR A 425 23.66 -5.60 -15.35
C THR A 425 23.61 -6.88 -14.49
N GLU A 426 24.28 -6.88 -13.34
CA GLU A 426 24.19 -7.91 -12.29
C GLU A 426 22.85 -7.94 -11.54
N ASN A 427 22.24 -6.79 -11.22
CA ASN A 427 20.93 -6.73 -10.57
C ASN A 427 19.81 -7.16 -11.51
N VAL A 428 19.89 -6.83 -12.80
CA VAL A 428 18.93 -7.35 -13.80
C VAL A 428 19.17 -8.84 -14.08
N LYS A 429 20.43 -9.30 -14.10
CA LYS A 429 20.75 -10.74 -14.15
C LYS A 429 20.36 -11.46 -12.86
N ALA A 430 20.37 -10.84 -11.69
CA ALA A 430 19.86 -11.41 -10.45
C ALA A 430 18.32 -11.40 -10.43
N PHE A 431 17.71 -10.31 -10.91
CA PHE A 431 16.27 -10.16 -11.12
C PHE A 431 15.73 -11.23 -12.07
N THR A 432 16.37 -11.46 -13.22
CA THR A 432 15.97 -12.53 -14.15
C THR A 432 16.45 -13.91 -13.67
N LYS A 433 17.71 -14.11 -13.25
CA LYS A 433 18.19 -15.44 -12.78
C LYS A 433 17.52 -15.97 -11.52
N LYS A 434 16.97 -15.12 -10.64
CA LYS A 434 16.34 -15.58 -9.39
C LYS A 434 14.87 -15.91 -9.56
N VAL A 435 14.19 -15.27 -10.51
CA VAL A 435 12.87 -15.71 -11.01
C VAL A 435 13.00 -17.07 -11.74
N ILE A 436 14.20 -17.40 -12.26
CA ILE A 436 14.53 -18.65 -12.98
C ILE A 436 14.74 -19.89 -12.08
N LYS A 437 14.72 -19.78 -10.74
CA LYS A 437 14.72 -21.00 -9.89
C LYS A 437 13.33 -21.60 -9.88
N GLY A 438 13.09 -22.53 -10.81
CA GLY A 438 11.86 -23.31 -10.93
C GLY A 438 11.27 -23.69 -9.58
N PHE A 439 10.03 -23.26 -9.36
CA PHE A 439 9.29 -23.43 -8.11
C PHE A 439 8.99 -24.91 -7.87
N LYS A 440 9.93 -25.65 -7.28
CA LYS A 440 9.59 -26.92 -6.63
C LYS A 440 8.75 -26.61 -5.38
N GLY A 441 7.43 -26.77 -5.50
CA GLY A 441 6.48 -26.68 -4.38
C GLY A 441 5.42 -25.59 -4.46
N VAL A 442 5.30 -24.84 -5.56
CA VAL A 442 4.09 -24.02 -5.79
C VAL A 442 3.12 -24.83 -6.63
N GLU A 443 2.09 -25.37 -5.97
CA GLU A 443 1.08 -26.22 -6.61
C GLU A 443 0.19 -25.43 -7.57
N ASN A 444 0.10 -24.09 -7.40
CA ASN A 444 -0.87 -23.27 -8.11
C ASN A 444 -0.29 -22.39 -9.25
N ILE A 445 -0.74 -22.58 -10.50
CA ILE A 445 -0.32 -21.85 -11.71
C ILE A 445 -0.60 -20.35 -11.64
N TYR A 446 -1.59 -19.92 -10.86
CA TYR A 446 -2.01 -18.52 -10.74
C TYR A 446 -1.22 -17.74 -9.67
N THR A 447 -0.40 -18.42 -8.85
CA THR A 447 0.30 -17.80 -7.70
C THR A 447 1.77 -18.22 -7.60
N GLN A 448 2.40 -18.51 -8.75
CA GLN A 448 3.81 -18.90 -8.84
C GLN A 448 4.74 -17.79 -8.38
N HIS A 449 4.49 -16.56 -8.84
CA HIS A 449 5.20 -15.37 -8.44
C HIS A 449 5.30 -15.23 -6.90
N LYS A 450 6.44 -14.70 -6.45
CA LYS A 450 6.68 -14.27 -5.07
C LYS A 450 7.29 -12.88 -5.13
N PRO A 451 6.75 -11.89 -4.39
CA PRO A 451 7.32 -10.55 -4.36
C PRO A 451 8.77 -10.56 -3.92
N MET A 452 9.59 -9.65 -4.48
CA MET A 452 11.03 -9.62 -4.20
C MET A 452 11.32 -9.42 -2.70
N ILE A 453 10.44 -8.72 -1.99
CA ILE A 453 10.60 -8.46 -0.56
C ILE A 453 10.75 -9.73 0.27
N LYS A 454 10.17 -10.86 -0.17
CA LYS A 454 10.29 -12.14 0.53
C LYS A 454 11.75 -12.55 0.70
N GLU A 455 12.51 -12.54 -0.40
CA GLU A 455 13.91 -12.95 -0.39
C GLU A 455 14.76 -11.95 0.40
N ILE A 456 14.51 -10.65 0.23
CA ILE A 456 15.21 -9.58 0.97
C ILE A 456 15.04 -9.78 2.48
N ILE A 457 13.81 -10.05 2.94
CA ILE A 457 13.52 -10.33 4.34
C ILE A 457 14.23 -11.60 4.79
N GLU A 458 14.10 -12.70 4.05
CA GLU A 458 14.72 -13.97 4.42
C GLU A 458 16.25 -13.85 4.53
N ASP A 459 16.89 -13.17 3.58
CA ASP A 459 18.34 -12.92 3.59
C ASP A 459 18.74 -12.01 4.73
N MET A 460 17.96 -10.97 5.05
CA MET A 460 18.22 -10.09 6.19
C MET A 460 18.13 -10.85 7.51
N VAL A 461 17.05 -11.63 7.66
CA VAL A 461 16.80 -12.47 8.83
C VAL A 461 17.90 -13.53 8.98
N ARG A 462 18.45 -14.06 7.88
CA ARG A 462 19.56 -15.03 7.89
C ARG A 462 20.95 -14.39 7.98
N GLY A 463 21.07 -13.06 8.07
CA GLY A 463 22.36 -12.35 8.09
C GLY A 463 23.15 -12.43 6.78
N ARG A 464 22.47 -12.69 5.66
CA ARG A 464 23.06 -12.85 4.31
C ARG A 464 22.73 -11.72 3.34
N LEU A 465 21.98 -10.71 3.79
CA LEU A 465 21.64 -9.56 2.96
C LEU A 465 22.90 -8.71 2.69
N LYS A 466 23.32 -8.69 1.42
CA LYS A 466 24.57 -8.06 0.98
C LYS A 466 24.63 -6.57 1.34
N GLU A 467 25.68 -6.16 2.05
CA GLU A 467 25.92 -4.76 2.41
C GLU A 467 26.22 -3.86 1.20
N THR A 468 26.73 -4.42 0.10
CA THR A 468 26.94 -3.65 -1.13
C THR A 468 25.63 -3.22 -1.79
N GLN A 469 24.56 -4.00 -1.61
CA GLN A 469 23.22 -3.71 -2.15
C GLN A 469 22.35 -2.99 -1.13
N PHE A 470 22.52 -3.29 0.16
CA PHE A 470 21.73 -2.74 1.25
C PHE A 470 22.63 -2.29 2.41
N PRO A 471 23.47 -1.25 2.24
CA PRO A 471 24.40 -0.80 3.26
C PRO A 471 23.68 -0.25 4.49
N PHE A 472 24.36 -0.29 5.63
CA PHE A 472 23.99 0.51 6.79
C PHE A 472 24.34 1.98 6.55
N LEU A 473 23.51 2.87 7.08
CA LEU A 473 23.82 4.29 7.10
C LEU A 473 24.80 4.60 8.25
N GLY A 474 25.99 5.09 7.89
CA GLY A 474 27.09 5.41 8.81
C GLY A 474 28.02 4.22 9.06
N THR A 475 28.86 4.30 10.08
CA THR A 475 29.86 3.27 10.43
C THR A 475 29.31 2.20 11.39
N VAL A 476 28.00 1.95 11.36
CA VAL A 476 27.36 1.05 12.32
C VAL A 476 27.45 -0.39 11.83
N GLN A 477 27.94 -1.28 12.69
CA GLN A 477 27.90 -2.72 12.46
C GLN A 477 26.77 -3.34 13.27
N GLN A 478 25.99 -4.19 12.61
CA GLN A 478 24.99 -5.02 13.26
C GLN A 478 25.70 -6.05 14.14
N ARG A 479 25.40 -6.03 15.45
CA ARG A 479 26.03 -6.95 16.41
C ARG A 479 25.26 -8.26 16.54
N GLU A 480 23.94 -8.18 16.42
CA GLU A 480 23.03 -9.31 16.63
C GLU A 480 22.01 -9.44 15.50
N ARG A 481 21.41 -10.63 15.37
CA ARG A 481 20.34 -10.88 14.41
C ARG A 481 19.14 -9.97 14.71
N PRO A 482 18.51 -9.33 13.71
CA PRO A 482 17.43 -8.42 13.99
C PRO A 482 16.16 -9.20 14.35
N ASN A 483 15.55 -8.85 15.47
CA ASN A 483 14.25 -9.39 15.91
C ASN A 483 13.09 -8.43 15.60
N GLU A 484 13.37 -7.18 15.22
CA GLU A 484 12.37 -6.19 14.83
C GLU A 484 12.79 -5.49 13.54
N ILE A 485 11.92 -5.55 12.53
CA ILE A 485 12.21 -5.08 11.17
C ILE A 485 11.05 -4.18 10.73
N ILE A 486 11.37 -2.94 10.36
CA ILE A 486 10.47 -1.99 9.73
C ILE A 486 10.91 -1.81 8.28
N ILE A 487 10.02 -2.07 7.32
CA ILE A 487 10.30 -1.93 5.89
C ILE A 487 9.48 -0.76 5.37
N PHE A 488 10.13 0.14 4.65
CA PHE A 488 9.45 1.22 3.94
C PHE A 488 9.75 1.19 2.44
N MET A 489 8.70 1.09 1.62
CA MET A 489 8.79 1.13 0.16
C MET A 489 8.40 2.53 -0.36
N ILE A 490 9.37 3.26 -0.91
CA ILE A 490 9.15 4.52 -1.63
C ILE A 490 8.35 4.20 -2.90
N GLY A 491 7.29 4.96 -3.19
CA GLY A 491 6.39 4.64 -4.29
C GLY A 491 5.47 3.45 -4.01
N GLY A 492 5.29 3.10 -2.74
CA GLY A 492 4.18 2.29 -2.27
C GLY A 492 4.40 0.78 -2.28
N ILE A 493 3.57 0.10 -1.51
CA ILE A 493 3.54 -1.37 -1.37
C ILE A 493 2.30 -1.95 -2.06
N THR A 494 2.18 -3.27 -2.06
CA THR A 494 0.99 -3.99 -2.51
C THR A 494 0.43 -4.88 -1.41
N TYR A 495 -0.84 -5.28 -1.52
CA TYR A 495 -1.40 -6.28 -0.60
C TYR A 495 -0.75 -7.67 -0.72
N GLU A 496 -0.12 -8.00 -1.86
CA GLU A 496 0.67 -9.24 -1.99
C GLU A 496 1.94 -9.20 -1.12
N GLU A 497 2.61 -8.06 -1.04
CA GLU A 497 3.77 -7.86 -0.17
C GLU A 497 3.35 -7.83 1.30
N SER A 498 2.23 -7.17 1.62
CA SER A 498 1.61 -7.21 2.95
C SER A 498 1.30 -8.64 3.40
N LEU A 499 0.72 -9.47 2.53
CA LEU A 499 0.45 -10.88 2.81
C LEU A 499 1.74 -11.69 2.97
N THR A 500 2.76 -11.40 2.17
CA THR A 500 4.08 -12.03 2.30
C THR A 500 4.67 -11.78 3.69
N VAL A 501 4.61 -10.54 4.18
CA VAL A 501 5.07 -10.17 5.52
C VAL A 501 4.22 -10.82 6.61
N TYR A 502 2.90 -10.87 6.44
CA TYR A 502 2.02 -11.61 7.36
C TYR A 502 2.46 -13.06 7.51
N ASN A 503 2.65 -13.77 6.39
CA ASN A 503 3.05 -15.18 6.39
C ASN A 503 4.43 -15.38 7.03
N LEU A 504 5.38 -14.47 6.78
CA LEU A 504 6.71 -14.52 7.41
C LEU A 504 6.63 -14.30 8.92
N ASN A 505 5.79 -13.38 9.40
CA ASN A 505 5.55 -13.20 10.85
C ASN A 505 4.97 -14.46 11.51
N GLN A 506 4.16 -15.25 10.80
CA GLN A 506 3.64 -16.52 11.32
C GLN A 506 4.69 -17.64 11.31
N GLN A 507 5.65 -17.60 10.38
CA GLN A 507 6.67 -18.64 10.22
C GLN A 507 7.93 -18.39 11.06
N LEU A 508 8.28 -17.13 11.29
CA LEU A 508 9.53 -16.73 11.95
C LEU A 508 9.29 -16.38 13.42
N ASN A 509 9.40 -17.38 14.28
CA ASN A 509 9.29 -17.19 15.72
C ASN A 509 10.36 -16.21 16.24
N GLY A 510 9.93 -15.24 17.06
CA GLY A 510 10.81 -14.25 17.68
C GLY A 510 11.22 -13.09 16.78
N ILE A 511 10.69 -12.99 15.56
CA ILE A 511 10.94 -11.87 14.65
C ILE A 511 9.61 -11.17 14.35
N LYS A 512 9.59 -9.85 14.51
CA LYS A 512 8.45 -8.99 14.19
C LYS A 512 8.79 -8.13 12.99
N ILE A 513 7.95 -8.17 11.97
CA ILE A 513 8.15 -7.46 10.71
C ILE A 513 6.94 -6.57 10.44
N ILE A 514 7.20 -5.29 10.17
CA ILE A 514 6.24 -4.33 9.67
C ILE A 514 6.65 -3.91 8.27
N ILE A 515 5.66 -3.70 7.40
CA ILE A 515 5.85 -3.13 6.08
C ILE A 515 4.93 -1.93 5.89
N GLY A 516 5.46 -0.89 5.27
CA GLY A 516 4.65 0.23 4.80
C GLY A 516 5.25 0.87 3.57
N GLY A 517 4.52 1.83 3.05
CA GLY A 517 4.96 2.61 1.90
C GLY A 517 4.25 3.95 1.86
N SER A 518 4.58 4.74 0.85
CA SER A 518 3.88 5.98 0.58
C SER A 518 2.37 5.76 0.42
N MET A 519 1.98 4.73 -0.34
CA MET A 519 0.60 4.26 -0.45
C MET A 519 0.54 2.74 -0.67
N ILE A 520 -0.68 2.18 -0.74
CA ILE A 520 -0.91 0.80 -1.19
C ILE A 520 -1.44 0.84 -2.62
N HIS A 521 -0.76 0.16 -3.53
CA HIS A 521 -1.07 0.13 -4.95
C HIS A 521 -1.85 -1.12 -5.36
N ASN A 522 -2.81 -0.89 -6.26
CA ASN A 522 -3.21 -1.82 -7.32
C ASN A 522 -2.50 -1.46 -8.63
N SER A 523 -2.70 -2.28 -9.67
CA SER A 523 -2.04 -2.03 -10.96
C SER A 523 -2.33 -0.66 -11.56
N LYS A 524 -3.58 -0.18 -11.44
CA LYS A 524 -3.99 1.13 -11.96
C LYS A 524 -3.23 2.28 -11.28
N THR A 525 -3.31 2.34 -9.96
CA THR A 525 -2.65 3.41 -9.18
C THR A 525 -1.13 3.38 -9.31
N PHE A 526 -0.52 2.20 -9.48
CA PHE A 526 0.90 2.10 -9.77
C PHE A 526 1.25 2.69 -11.15
N LEU A 527 0.44 2.41 -12.18
CA LEU A 527 0.65 3.00 -13.50
C LEU A 527 0.43 4.51 -13.50
N ASP A 528 -0.51 5.02 -12.70
CA ASP A 528 -0.70 6.46 -12.49
C ASP A 528 0.56 7.10 -11.87
N GLU A 529 1.15 6.48 -10.85
CA GLU A 529 2.42 6.92 -10.25
C GLU A 529 3.55 6.96 -11.29
N VAL A 530 3.67 5.95 -12.15
CA VAL A 530 4.69 5.88 -13.22
C VAL A 530 4.48 6.98 -14.27
N ARG A 531 3.23 7.30 -14.61
CA ARG A 531 2.91 8.42 -15.52
C ARG A 531 3.39 9.73 -14.92
N ILE A 532 3.04 10.00 -13.66
CA ILE A 532 3.41 11.23 -12.95
C ILE A 532 4.93 11.34 -12.79
N ALA A 533 5.61 10.24 -12.46
CA ALA A 533 7.06 10.18 -12.35
C ALA A 533 7.79 10.62 -13.64
N SER A 534 7.14 10.42 -14.79
CA SER A 534 7.67 10.68 -16.13
C SER A 534 7.26 12.03 -16.72
N GLN A 535 6.40 12.80 -16.03
CA GLN A 535 5.90 14.10 -16.48
C GLN A 535 6.82 15.25 -16.08
N SER A 536 6.99 16.21 -17.01
CA SER A 536 7.67 17.47 -16.72
C SER A 536 6.87 18.30 -15.72
N VAL A 537 7.55 19.18 -14.95
CA VAL A 537 6.97 19.98 -13.85
C VAL A 537 5.72 20.78 -14.27
N SER A 538 5.60 21.13 -15.54
CA SER A 538 4.50 21.93 -16.10
C SER A 538 3.17 21.19 -16.19
N GLU A 539 3.17 19.86 -16.33
CA GLU A 539 1.97 19.04 -16.57
C GLU A 539 1.34 18.49 -15.27
N SER A 540 2.10 18.40 -14.17
CA SER A 540 1.66 17.82 -12.90
C SER A 540 0.56 18.64 -12.17
N ILE A 541 0.41 19.93 -12.47
CA ILE A 541 -0.49 20.86 -11.74
C ILE A 541 -1.98 20.66 -12.10
N GLU A 542 -2.29 20.08 -13.26
CA GLU A 542 -3.69 19.89 -13.70
C GLU A 542 -4.37 18.64 -13.13
N ILE A 543 -3.60 17.60 -12.77
CA ILE A 543 -4.13 16.29 -12.34
C ILE A 543 -4.55 16.31 -10.86
N ASP A 544 -3.79 16.98 -9.98
CA ASP A 544 -4.13 17.08 -8.55
C ASP A 544 -5.56 17.61 -8.34
N LYS A 545 -6.01 18.53 -9.21
CA LYS A 545 -7.38 19.09 -9.20
C LYS A 545 -8.47 18.08 -9.59
N GLN A 546 -8.16 17.04 -10.37
CA GLN A 546 -9.13 16.01 -10.76
C GLN A 546 -9.21 14.87 -9.76
N THR A 547 -8.10 14.52 -9.10
CA THR A 547 -8.06 13.43 -8.11
C THR A 547 -8.68 13.79 -6.76
N ASP A 548 -8.70 15.07 -6.38
CA ASP A 548 -9.32 15.50 -5.11
C ASP A 548 -10.84 15.22 -5.06
N LYS A 549 -11.52 15.14 -6.22
CA LYS A 549 -12.96 14.83 -6.30
C LYS A 549 -13.32 13.42 -5.81
N PHE A 550 -12.38 12.47 -5.79
CA PHE A 550 -12.64 11.07 -5.37
C PHE A 550 -12.34 10.80 -3.88
N SER A 551 -11.92 11.82 -3.13
CA SER A 551 -11.52 11.69 -1.72
C SER A 551 -12.58 12.15 -0.72
N GLY A 552 -13.80 12.46 -1.19
CA GLY A 552 -14.90 12.94 -0.37
C GLY A 552 -15.50 11.83 0.49
N ILE A 553 -14.89 11.56 1.64
CA ILE A 553 -15.58 10.91 2.76
C ILE A 553 -16.61 11.91 3.26
N LYS A 554 -17.90 11.61 3.11
CA LYS A 554 -18.95 12.34 3.82
C LYS A 554 -18.96 11.86 5.27
N ILE A 555 -18.83 12.81 6.20
CA ILE A 555 -18.76 12.55 7.65
C ILE A 555 -20.03 11.86 8.16
N GLU A 556 -21.17 12.05 7.50
CA GLU A 556 -22.45 11.40 7.81
C GLU A 556 -22.42 9.86 7.71
N ASN A 557 -21.35 9.26 7.15
CA ASN A 557 -21.18 7.81 7.00
C ASN A 557 -20.05 7.22 7.89
N LEU A 558 -19.56 7.99 8.87
CA LEU A 558 -18.72 7.52 9.99
C LEU A 558 -19.58 7.29 11.23
#